data_AF-A0A6V8NXR7-F1
#
_entry.id   AF-A0A6V8NXR7-F1
#
_cell.length_a   1.000
_cell.length_b   1.000
_cell.length_c   1.000
_cell.angle_alpha   90.00
_cell.angle_beta   90.00
_cell.angle_gamma   90.00
#
_symmetry.space_group_name_H-M   'P 1'
#
loop_
_entity.id
_entity.type
_entity.pdbx_description
1 polymer ?
#
loop_
_entity_poly.entity_id
_entity_poly.type
_entity_poly.pdbx_seq_one_letter_code
_entity_poly.pdbx_strand_id
1 'polypeptide(L)'
;KHYDSKLVEQSRILGDYDVTNVWHIPPGHHKRHPAVFPDELVHKLIRYYSFIDDLVFDPFAGSGTVGRVAIDMNRRFLLIDNNPKYFHPMKEELSKLAITRNIRVDYEVSDHLGEANDS
;
A
#
# COMPACT_ATOMS: atom_id res chain seq x y z
N LYS A 1 -0.29 -16.41 -18.14
CA LYS A 1 0.42 -15.27 -18.76
C LYS A 1 1.84 -15.27 -18.20
N HIS A 2 2.86 -15.33 -19.04
CA HIS A 2 4.24 -15.15 -18.59
C HIS A 2 4.55 -13.65 -18.54
N TYR A 3 5.26 -13.21 -17.49
CA TYR A 3 5.74 -11.84 -17.37
C TYR A 3 6.78 -11.54 -18.44
N ASP A 4 6.88 -10.27 -18.86
CA ASP A 4 7.95 -9.81 -19.73
C ASP A 4 9.30 -10.01 -19.01
N SER A 5 10.27 -10.61 -19.71
CA SER A 5 11.61 -10.88 -19.17
C SER A 5 12.29 -9.65 -18.59
N LYS A 6 12.01 -8.45 -19.11
CA LYS A 6 12.55 -7.19 -18.56
C LYS A 6 11.98 -6.89 -17.18
N LEU A 7 10.67 -7.06 -16.97
CA LEU A 7 10.04 -6.84 -15.68
C LEU A 7 10.51 -7.87 -14.65
N VAL A 8 10.71 -9.11 -15.07
CA VAL A 8 11.28 -10.17 -14.23
C VAL A 8 12.68 -9.77 -13.78
N GLU A 9 13.55 -9.32 -14.69
CA GLU A 9 14.90 -8.91 -14.33
C GLU A 9 14.92 -7.69 -13.41
N GLN A 10 14.08 -6.68 -13.66
CA GLN A 10 13.99 -5.50 -12.79
C GLN A 10 13.37 -5.78 -11.42
N SER A 11 12.55 -6.82 -11.31
CA SER A 11 11.92 -7.23 -10.06
C SER A 11 12.71 -8.31 -9.33
N ARG A 12 13.82 -8.79 -9.93
CA ARG A 12 14.64 -9.85 -9.38
C ARG A 12 15.31 -9.36 -8.10
N ILE A 13 15.15 -10.15 -7.05
CA ILE A 13 15.80 -9.87 -5.77
C ILE A 13 17.21 -10.45 -5.84
N LEU A 14 18.19 -9.57 -5.92
CA LEU A 14 19.61 -9.91 -5.90
C LEU A 14 20.18 -9.59 -4.51
N GLY A 15 21.07 -10.46 -3.99
CA GLY A 15 21.78 -10.24 -2.72
C GLY A 15 21.00 -10.68 -1.48
N ASP A 16 21.04 -9.87 -0.42
CA ASP A 16 20.45 -10.19 0.89
C ASP A 16 18.91 -10.19 0.84
N TYR A 17 18.33 -11.37 1.01
CA TYR A 17 16.91 -11.57 1.24
C TYR A 17 16.70 -12.46 2.46
N ASP A 18 15.57 -12.26 3.15
CA ASP A 18 15.23 -13.09 4.29
C ASP A 18 14.88 -14.50 3.83
N VAL A 19 15.67 -15.49 4.26
CA VAL A 19 15.38 -16.92 4.05
C VAL A 19 14.45 -17.50 5.11
N THR A 20 14.24 -16.77 6.21
CA THR A 20 13.37 -17.20 7.31
C THR A 20 11.98 -16.56 7.19
N ASN A 21 11.00 -17.18 7.82
CA ASN A 21 9.64 -16.66 7.96
C ASN A 21 9.44 -15.79 9.22
N VAL A 22 10.53 -15.42 9.92
CA VAL A 22 10.48 -14.60 11.12
C VAL A 22 11.22 -13.29 10.85
N TRP A 23 10.49 -12.17 10.87
CA TRP A 23 11.05 -10.84 10.70
C TRP A 23 10.99 -10.07 12.01
N HIS A 24 12.15 -9.59 12.46
CA HIS A 24 12.28 -8.74 13.63
C HIS A 24 12.12 -7.27 13.22
N ILE A 25 10.87 -6.82 13.12
CA ILE A 25 10.53 -5.45 12.71
C ILE A 25 9.98 -4.70 13.93
N PRO A 26 10.59 -3.56 14.34
CA PRO A 26 10.05 -2.78 15.44
C PRO A 26 8.67 -2.19 15.07
N PRO A 27 7.75 -2.06 16.04
CA PRO A 27 6.45 -1.48 15.76
C PRO A 27 6.58 -0.02 15.32
N GLY A 28 5.78 0.38 14.34
CA GLY A 28 5.61 1.79 13.99
C GLY A 28 4.83 2.52 15.07
N HIS A 29 5.26 3.71 15.46
CA HIS A 29 4.55 4.55 16.42
C HIS A 29 4.00 5.81 15.73
N HIS A 30 2.68 6.02 15.78
CA HIS A 30 2.06 7.25 15.31
C HIS A 30 1.03 7.76 16.31
N LYS A 31 1.10 9.05 16.68
CA LYS A 31 0.26 9.65 17.74
C LYS A 31 -1.24 9.61 17.46
N ARG A 32 -1.66 9.39 16.20
CA ARG A 32 -3.06 9.39 15.75
C ARG A 32 -3.59 8.02 15.32
N HIS A 33 -2.72 7.02 15.18
CA HIS A 33 -3.08 5.68 14.71
C HIS A 33 -2.47 4.63 15.65
N PRO A 34 -3.28 3.95 16.48
CA PRO A 34 -2.76 3.01 17.47
C PRO A 34 -2.19 1.71 16.86
N ALA A 35 -2.48 1.40 15.60
CA ALA A 35 -2.00 0.22 14.89
C ALA A 35 -1.36 0.63 13.55
N VAL A 36 -0.17 1.22 13.59
CA VAL A 36 0.55 1.61 12.38
C VAL A 36 1.18 0.37 11.78
N PHE A 37 0.79 0.04 10.55
CA PHE A 37 1.44 -0.99 9.77
C PHE A 37 2.87 -0.51 9.44
N PRO A 38 3.94 -1.16 9.95
CA PRO A 38 5.30 -0.65 9.78
C PRO A 38 5.71 -0.62 8.32
N ASP A 39 6.31 0.49 7.87
CA ASP A 39 6.76 0.65 6.48
C ASP A 39 7.65 -0.49 6.01
N GLU A 40 8.57 -0.94 6.87
CA GLU A 40 9.51 -2.03 6.54
C GLU A 40 8.77 -3.33 6.21
N LEU A 41 7.68 -3.63 6.93
CA LEU A 41 6.87 -4.81 6.67
C LEU A 41 6.23 -4.73 5.29
N VAL A 42 5.65 -3.59 4.95
CA VAL A 42 5.05 -3.34 3.63
C VAL A 42 6.10 -3.43 2.52
N HIS A 43 7.27 -2.82 2.73
CA HIS A 43 8.37 -2.88 1.77
C HIS A 43 8.81 -4.32 1.49
N LYS A 44 8.97 -5.16 2.53
CA LYS A 44 9.33 -6.57 2.35
C LYS A 44 8.25 -7.32 1.58
N LEU A 45 6.98 -7.14 1.95
CA LEU A 45 5.86 -7.82 1.27
C LEU A 45 5.78 -7.45 -0.21
N ILE A 46 5.81 -6.15 -0.55
CA ILE A 46 5.76 -5.71 -1.95
C ILE A 46 7.01 -6.18 -2.70
N ARG A 47 8.18 -6.13 -2.08
CA ARG A 47 9.44 -6.57 -2.72
C ARG A 47 9.42 -8.06 -3.05
N TYR A 48 8.94 -8.88 -2.13
CA TYR A 48 9.04 -10.34 -2.21
C TYR A 48 7.92 -10.99 -3.02
N TYR A 49 6.75 -10.35 -3.08
CA TYR A 49 5.54 -10.98 -3.64
C TYR A 49 4.89 -10.20 -4.78
N SER A 50 5.57 -9.19 -5.33
CA SER A 50 5.09 -8.49 -6.52
C SER A 50 6.23 -8.12 -7.46
N PHE A 51 5.93 -8.06 -8.75
CA PHE A 51 6.79 -7.45 -9.75
C PHE A 51 6.44 -5.97 -9.95
N ILE A 52 7.35 -5.25 -10.60
CA ILE A 52 7.04 -3.91 -11.12
C ILE A 52 5.76 -3.96 -11.95
N ASP A 53 4.94 -2.92 -11.85
CA ASP A 53 3.62 -2.77 -12.48
C ASP A 53 2.51 -3.73 -11.99
N ASP A 54 2.81 -4.66 -11.07
CA ASP A 54 1.75 -5.44 -10.41
C ASP A 54 0.82 -4.53 -9.60
N LEU A 55 -0.42 -4.98 -9.44
CA LEU A 55 -1.42 -4.33 -8.61
C LEU A 55 -1.33 -4.88 -7.18
N VAL A 56 -1.05 -4.00 -6.23
CA VAL A 56 -1.12 -4.30 -4.79
C VAL A 56 -2.48 -3.85 -4.27
N PHE A 57 -3.26 -4.79 -3.72
CA PHE A 57 -4.58 -4.51 -3.18
C PHE A 57 -4.57 -4.58 -1.65
N ASP A 58 -5.08 -3.54 -1.00
CA ASP A 58 -5.29 -3.50 0.45
C ASP A 58 -6.72 -3.06 0.79
N PRO A 59 -7.57 -3.97 1.29
CA PRO A 59 -8.96 -3.67 1.67
C PRO A 59 -9.11 -2.99 3.04
N PHE A 60 -8.01 -2.77 3.78
CA PHE A 60 -7.99 -2.16 5.11
C PHE A 60 -6.91 -1.07 5.18
N ALA A 61 -6.94 -0.18 4.19
CA ALA A 61 -5.81 0.67 3.86
C ALA A 61 -5.37 1.64 4.97
N GLY A 62 -6.25 1.96 5.93
CA GLY A 62 -5.94 2.87 7.01
C GLY A 62 -5.41 4.19 6.48
N SER A 63 -4.25 4.64 6.96
CA SER A 63 -3.61 5.87 6.47
C SER A 63 -3.04 5.77 5.05
N GLY A 64 -3.05 4.60 4.40
CA GLY A 64 -2.58 4.40 3.03
C GLY A 64 -1.11 4.02 2.89
N THR A 65 -0.50 3.44 3.93
CA THR A 65 0.92 3.03 3.91
C THR A 65 1.25 2.13 2.70
N VAL A 66 0.36 1.19 2.37
CA VAL A 66 0.53 0.30 1.20
C VAL A 66 0.61 1.07 -0.11
N GLY A 67 -0.23 2.10 -0.30
CA GLY A 67 -0.19 2.94 -1.50
C GLY A 67 1.11 3.73 -1.60
N ARG A 68 1.57 4.36 -0.51
CA ARG A 68 2.85 5.09 -0.51
C ARG A 68 4.00 4.17 -0.90
N VAL A 69 4.13 3.01 -0.25
CA VAL A 69 5.23 2.08 -0.53
C VAL A 69 5.10 1.50 -1.95
N ALA A 70 3.90 1.21 -2.42
CA ALA A 70 3.67 0.77 -3.80
C ALA A 70 4.15 1.80 -4.82
N ILE A 71 3.85 3.09 -4.62
CA ILE A 71 4.33 4.20 -5.47
C ILE A 71 5.87 4.21 -5.49
N ASP A 72 6.50 4.19 -4.33
CA ASP A 72 7.96 4.25 -4.22
C ASP A 72 8.65 3.04 -4.89
N MET A 73 7.94 1.92 -4.99
CA MET A 73 8.41 0.68 -5.58
C MET A 73 7.91 0.47 -7.03
N ASN A 74 7.29 1.45 -7.67
CA ASN A 74 6.74 1.32 -9.03
C ASN A 74 5.73 0.17 -9.18
N ARG A 75 4.83 0.04 -8.20
CA ARG A 75 3.66 -0.83 -8.26
C ARG A 75 2.40 0.01 -8.41
N ARG A 76 1.39 -0.56 -9.04
CA ARG A 76 0.03 -0.01 -9.00
C ARG A 76 -0.61 -0.42 -7.68
N PHE A 77 -1.62 0.32 -7.25
CA PHE A 77 -2.31 0.02 -6.01
C PHE A 77 -3.81 0.25 -6.12
N LEU A 78 -4.56 -0.49 -5.29
CA LEU A 78 -5.97 -0.25 -4.99
C LEU A 78 -6.12 -0.30 -3.47
N LEU A 79 -6.64 0.77 -2.89
CA LEU A 79 -6.81 0.92 -1.45
C LEU A 79 -8.29 1.12 -1.15
N ILE A 80 -8.79 0.39 -0.15
CA ILE A 80 -10.15 0.56 0.36
C ILE A 80 -10.08 0.68 1.88
N ASP A 81 -10.87 1.59 2.44
CA ASP A 81 -11.10 1.66 3.88
C ASP A 81 -12.53 2.18 4.12
N ASN A 82 -13.20 1.64 5.14
CA ASN A 82 -14.57 2.04 5.48
C ASN A 82 -14.63 3.17 6.51
N ASN A 83 -13.50 3.54 7.11
CA ASN A 83 -13.43 4.56 8.12
C ASN A 83 -13.12 5.92 7.47
N PRO A 84 -14.10 6.84 7.40
CA PRO A 84 -13.92 8.12 6.71
C PRO A 84 -12.82 8.99 7.35
N LYS A 85 -12.43 8.73 8.60
CA LYS A 85 -11.34 9.44 9.29
C LYS A 85 -9.99 9.24 8.61
N TYR A 86 -9.82 8.17 7.85
CA TYR A 86 -8.55 7.87 7.18
C TYR A 86 -8.48 8.37 5.74
N PHE A 87 -9.62 8.63 5.11
CA PHE A 87 -9.67 9.09 3.73
C PHE A 87 -8.89 10.39 3.50
N HIS A 88 -9.09 11.40 4.36
CA HIS A 88 -8.47 12.70 4.15
C HIS A 88 -6.93 12.68 4.31
N PRO A 89 -6.37 12.10 5.39
CA PRO A 89 -4.91 11.92 5.50
C PRO A 89 -4.32 11.10 4.34
N MET A 90 -4.95 9.98 3.98
CA MET A 90 -4.52 9.13 2.87
C MET A 90 -4.48 9.92 1.55
N LYS A 91 -5.57 10.61 1.23
CA LYS A 91 -5.68 11.43 0.01
C LYS A 91 -4.61 12.52 -0.03
N GLU A 92 -4.39 13.23 1.08
CA GLU A 92 -3.39 14.28 1.16
C GLU A 92 -1.97 13.74 0.85
N GLU A 93 -1.60 12.63 1.47
CA GLU A 93 -0.30 12.00 1.31
C GLU A 93 -0.09 11.47 -0.12
N LEU A 94 -1.06 10.70 -0.64
CA LEU A 94 -0.98 10.11 -1.98
C LEU A 94 -1.01 11.19 -3.08
N SER A 95 -1.77 12.27 -2.91
CA SER A 95 -1.79 13.38 -3.87
C SER A 95 -0.45 14.10 -3.95
N LYS A 96 0.24 14.29 -2.82
CA LYS A 96 1.60 14.89 -2.80
C LYS A 96 2.57 14.01 -3.58
N LEU A 97 2.58 12.70 -3.28
CA LEU A 97 3.44 11.74 -3.97
C LEU A 97 3.10 11.64 -5.46
N ALA A 98 1.81 11.70 -5.81
CA ALA A 98 1.36 11.64 -7.19
C ALA A 98 1.95 12.75 -8.05
N ILE A 99 1.98 13.98 -7.52
CA ILE A 99 2.60 15.14 -8.17
C ILE A 99 4.12 14.92 -8.30
N THR A 100 4.80 14.56 -7.21
CA THR A 100 6.26 14.39 -7.21
C THR A 100 6.74 13.28 -8.14
N ARG A 101 5.95 12.20 -8.26
CA ARG A 101 6.28 11.04 -9.11
C ARG A 101 5.64 11.11 -10.50
N ASN A 102 4.87 12.15 -10.79
CA ASN A 102 4.12 12.33 -12.04
C ASN A 102 3.25 11.10 -12.39
N ILE A 103 2.47 10.63 -11.41
CA ILE A 103 1.53 9.51 -11.57
C ILE A 103 0.08 9.98 -11.38
N ARG A 104 -0.86 9.22 -11.93
CA ARG A 104 -2.29 9.43 -11.72
C ARG A 104 -2.78 8.63 -10.52
N VAL A 105 -3.49 9.29 -9.61
CA VAL A 105 -4.22 8.65 -8.51
C VAL A 105 -5.64 9.19 -8.52
N ASP A 106 -6.60 8.28 -8.66
CA ASP A 106 -8.03 8.59 -8.61
C ASP A 106 -8.57 8.25 -7.21
N TYR A 107 -9.63 8.94 -6.80
CA TYR A 107 -10.27 8.74 -5.50
C TYR A 107 -11.77 8.65 -5.69
N GLU A 108 -12.39 7.66 -5.05
CA GLU A 108 -13.83 7.49 -5.01
C GLU A 108 -14.26 7.35 -3.55
N VAL A 109 -15.37 8.00 -3.20
CA VAL A 109 -16.04 7.83 -1.92
C VAL A 109 -17.48 7.46 -2.25
N SER A 110 -17.88 6.27 -1.83
CA SER A 110 -19.25 5.79 -2.01
C SER A 110 -20.00 5.96 -0.70
N ASP A 111 -20.99 6.85 -0.70
CA ASP A 111 -21.94 6.98 0.41
C ASP A 111 -22.95 5.83 0.33
N HIS A 112 -22.52 4.61 0.62
CA HIS A 112 -23.47 3.52 0.86
C HIS A 112 -24.09 3.76 2.24
N LEU A 113 -25.22 4.48 2.22
CA LEU A 113 -26.22 4.49 3.30
C LEU A 113 -26.67 3.05 3.56
N GLY A 114 -25.94 2.34 4.41
CA GLY A 114 -26.55 1.31 5.22
C GLY A 114 -27.36 2.03 6.29
N GLU A 115 -28.64 2.24 6.04
CA GLU A 115 -29.60 2.23 7.14
C GLU A 115 -29.44 0.87 7.82
N ALA A 116 -28.55 0.82 8.81
CA ALA A 116 -28.62 -0.20 9.84
C ALA A 116 -29.93 0.09 10.57
N ASN A 117 -31.00 -0.55 10.12
CA ASN A 117 -32.22 -0.69 10.90
C ASN A 117 -31.82 -1.41 12.19
N ASP A 118 -31.51 -0.62 13.21
CA ASP A 118 -31.64 -1.03 14.61
C ASP A 118 -33.15 -1.17 14.87
N SER A 119 -33.68 -2.37 14.66
CA SER A 119 -34.95 -2.84 15.22
C SER A 119 -35.03 -4.36 15.18
#